data_AF-A0A1Y6L6R9-F1
#
_entry.id   AF-A0A1Y6L6R9-F1
#
_cell.length_a   1.000
_cell.length_b   1.000
_cell.length_c   1.000
_cell.angle_alpha   90.00
_cell.angle_beta   90.00
_cell.angle_gamma   90.00
#
_symmetry.space_group_name_H-M   'P 1'
#
loop_
_entity.id
_entity.type
_entity.pdbx_description
1 polymer ?
#
loop_
_entity_poly.entity_id
_entity_poly.type
_entity_poly.pdbx_seq_one_letter_code
_entity_poly.pdbx_strand_id
1 'polypeptide(L)'
;MAGAAKCREKKCLPTRNHLSAHQKASSTAVAHVIPTEPKAPESTRSNTHKPTEATPWPESIWHEPSSLLTICAELRNRIYEDVLLANRNIEITKALREPALLSTCRKIREETRDMWYRQNKFHTRIQDCDFRMVERWFVHAYRKEQPAPGKSNVRTPCIGEAHWKNLMSWCNYMFHADRDRPFAGETMDPGTVFCIVATASRMVWKGKFKDWKTCKEALEAVIRPLAGTINSEWLIDYEEE
;
A
#
# COMPACT_ATOMS: atom_id res chain seq x y z
N MET A 1 9.85 44.45 -47.41
CA MET A 1 10.79 43.47 -46.82
C MET A 1 10.00 42.26 -46.36
N ALA A 2 9.97 41.22 -47.19
CA ALA A 2 9.18 40.00 -46.97
C ALA A 2 10.07 38.93 -46.28
N GLY A 3 9.67 38.48 -45.09
CA GLY A 3 10.33 37.42 -44.35
C GLY A 3 9.59 36.09 -44.51
N ALA A 4 10.16 35.16 -45.26
CA ALA A 4 9.62 33.82 -45.47
C ALA A 4 9.95 32.90 -44.27
N ALA A 5 8.91 32.34 -43.64
CA ALA A 5 9.03 31.36 -42.57
C ALA A 5 9.26 29.96 -43.15
N LYS A 6 10.36 29.31 -42.72
CA LYS A 6 10.77 27.97 -43.14
C LYS A 6 10.05 26.91 -42.29
N CYS A 7 9.10 26.20 -42.89
CA CYS A 7 8.41 25.06 -42.31
C CYS A 7 9.38 23.86 -42.27
N ARG A 8 9.63 23.28 -41.08
CA ARG A 8 10.44 22.06 -40.91
C ARG A 8 9.52 20.86 -40.74
N GLU A 9 9.50 19.99 -41.74
CA GLU A 9 8.90 18.66 -41.71
C GLU A 9 9.55 17.80 -40.62
N LYS A 10 8.73 17.26 -39.72
CA LYS A 10 9.14 16.20 -38.78
C LYS A 10 8.76 14.85 -39.38
N LYS A 11 9.77 14.03 -39.65
CA LYS A 11 9.65 12.65 -40.10
C LYS A 11 8.95 11.79 -39.03
N CYS A 12 7.85 11.14 -39.40
CA CYS A 12 7.23 10.07 -38.65
C CYS A 12 8.13 8.82 -38.67
N LEU A 13 8.42 8.25 -37.50
CA LEU A 13 9.01 6.92 -37.35
C LEU A 13 7.90 5.88 -37.18
N PRO A 14 8.07 4.64 -37.72
CA PRO A 14 7.02 3.64 -37.73
C PRO A 14 6.84 2.93 -36.39
N THR A 15 5.57 2.68 -36.09
CA THR A 15 5.02 1.96 -34.93
C THR A 15 5.47 0.50 -34.94
N ARG A 16 6.17 0.07 -33.88
CA ARG A 16 6.58 -1.33 -33.69
C ARG A 16 5.49 -2.08 -32.92
N ASN A 17 4.68 -2.84 -33.66
CA ASN A 17 3.79 -3.85 -33.11
C ASN A 17 4.60 -4.90 -32.34
N HIS A 18 4.29 -5.11 -31.06
CA HIS A 18 4.71 -6.31 -30.35
C HIS A 18 3.49 -7.09 -29.89
N LEU A 19 3.37 -8.27 -30.46
CA LEU A 19 2.34 -9.27 -30.25
C LEU A 19 2.34 -9.81 -28.83
N SER A 20 1.11 -10.02 -28.35
CA SER A 20 0.69 -10.76 -27.17
C SER A 20 1.32 -12.16 -27.10
N ALA A 21 1.92 -12.49 -25.96
CA ALA A 21 2.18 -13.86 -25.55
C ALA A 21 1.35 -14.18 -24.31
N HIS A 22 0.26 -14.91 -24.53
CA HIS A 22 -0.48 -15.63 -23.50
C HIS A 22 0.47 -16.57 -22.74
N GLN A 23 0.66 -16.34 -21.43
CA GLN A 23 1.13 -17.36 -20.50
C GLN A 23 -0.04 -17.79 -19.62
N LYS A 24 -0.61 -18.95 -19.95
CA LYS A 24 -1.42 -19.76 -19.05
C LYS A 24 -0.52 -20.27 -17.94
N ALA A 25 -0.67 -19.72 -16.73
CA ALA A 25 -0.09 -20.32 -15.54
C ALA A 25 -1.04 -21.41 -15.02
N SER A 26 -0.59 -22.66 -15.12
CA SER A 26 -1.23 -23.82 -14.50
C SER A 26 -1.26 -23.65 -12.98
N SER A 27 -2.47 -23.69 -12.43
CA SER A 27 -2.72 -23.74 -10.99
C SER A 27 -2.46 -25.17 -10.50
N THR A 28 -1.28 -25.40 -9.91
CA THR A 28 -0.99 -26.64 -9.17
C THR A 28 -1.42 -26.42 -7.73
N ALA A 29 -2.59 -26.96 -7.37
CA ALA A 29 -3.07 -27.00 -5.99
C ALA A 29 -2.18 -27.93 -5.16
N VAL A 30 -1.38 -27.35 -4.26
CA VAL A 30 -0.65 -28.12 -3.23
C VAL A 30 -1.61 -28.34 -2.08
N ALA A 31 -2.13 -29.56 -1.95
CA ALA A 31 -2.91 -30.00 -0.82
C ALA A 31 -2.03 -29.95 0.45
N HIS A 32 -2.39 -29.09 1.39
CA HIS A 32 -1.77 -29.02 2.70
C HIS A 32 -2.29 -30.21 3.54
N VAL A 33 -1.46 -31.25 3.64
CA VAL A 33 -1.69 -32.38 4.54
C VAL A 33 -1.54 -31.88 5.97
N ILE A 34 -2.66 -31.81 6.70
CA ILE A 34 -2.69 -31.53 8.14
C ILE A 34 -2.07 -32.75 8.85
N PRO A 35 -0.98 -32.59 9.63
CA PRO A 35 -0.44 -33.68 10.42
C PRO A 35 -1.45 -34.04 11.51
N THR A 36 -2.00 -35.26 11.43
CA THR A 36 -2.78 -35.87 12.50
C THR A 36 -1.93 -36.05 13.75
N GLU A 37 -2.44 -35.51 14.84
CA GLU A 37 -1.90 -35.52 16.21
C GLU A 37 -1.67 -36.98 16.70
N PRO A 38 -0.43 -37.36 17.07
CA PRO A 38 -0.18 -38.69 17.62
C PRO A 38 -0.74 -38.80 19.04
N LYS A 39 -1.65 -39.77 19.23
CA LYS A 39 -2.18 -40.18 20.54
C LYS A 39 -1.03 -40.56 21.49
N ALA A 40 -0.98 -39.89 22.63
CA ALA A 40 -0.08 -40.19 23.72
C ALA A 40 -0.34 -41.62 24.27
N PRO A 41 0.71 -42.44 24.51
CA PRO A 41 0.56 -43.70 25.20
C PRO A 41 0.35 -43.48 26.70
N GLU A 42 -0.62 -44.23 27.21
CA GLU A 42 -1.06 -44.31 28.59
C GLU A 42 0.07 -44.88 29.47
N SER A 43 0.61 -44.02 30.33
CA SER A 43 1.77 -44.33 31.20
C SER A 43 1.33 -45.15 32.40
N THR A 44 1.81 -46.40 32.43
CA THR A 44 1.65 -47.36 33.52
C THR A 44 2.45 -46.91 34.75
N ARG A 45 1.75 -46.69 35.86
CA ARG A 45 2.34 -46.56 37.20
C ARG A 45 3.06 -47.87 37.58
N SER A 46 4.36 -47.79 37.86
CA SER A 46 5.01 -48.36 39.06
C SER A 46 6.52 -48.29 38.89
N ASN A 47 7.21 -47.60 39.82
CA ASN A 47 8.24 -48.25 40.65
C ASN A 47 8.83 -47.25 41.64
N THR A 48 8.60 -47.57 42.91
CA THR A 48 9.16 -46.94 44.09
C THR A 48 10.63 -47.33 44.21
N HIS A 49 11.52 -46.48 43.67
CA HIS A 49 12.95 -46.55 43.96
C HIS A 49 13.32 -45.62 45.11
N LYS A 50 14.04 -46.21 46.06
CA LYS A 50 14.59 -45.64 47.29
C LYS A 50 15.55 -44.48 46.95
N PRO A 51 15.51 -43.32 47.64
CA PRO A 51 16.37 -42.18 47.33
C PRO A 51 17.81 -42.52 47.70
N THR A 52 18.67 -42.75 46.70
CA THR A 52 20.13 -42.68 46.86
C THR A 52 20.49 -41.20 46.95
N GLU A 53 21.21 -40.83 48.01
CA GLU A 53 21.69 -39.48 48.31
C GLU A 53 22.19 -38.78 47.04
N ALA A 54 21.38 -37.82 46.59
CA ALA A 54 21.69 -36.99 45.44
C ALA A 54 22.82 -36.06 45.82
N THR A 55 23.96 -36.21 45.13
CA THR A 55 24.97 -35.18 45.00
C THR A 55 24.25 -33.84 44.72
N PRO A 56 24.44 -32.80 45.55
CA PRO A 56 23.79 -31.51 45.32
C PRO A 56 24.19 -31.05 43.92
N TRP A 57 23.19 -30.91 43.03
CA TRP A 57 23.40 -30.30 41.74
C TRP A 57 24.06 -28.93 41.98
N PRO A 58 25.15 -28.59 41.27
CA PRO A 58 25.77 -27.28 41.41
C PRO A 58 24.67 -26.23 41.28
N GLU A 59 24.58 -25.36 42.28
CA GLU A 59 23.57 -24.30 42.39
C GLU A 59 23.34 -23.70 41.00
N SER A 60 22.12 -23.87 40.51
CA SER A 60 21.74 -23.48 39.16
C SER A 60 22.16 -22.04 38.93
N ILE A 61 23.11 -21.83 38.02
CA ILE A 61 23.45 -20.51 37.51
C ILE A 61 22.17 -20.00 36.85
N TRP A 62 21.41 -19.18 37.58
CA TRP A 62 20.22 -18.53 37.07
C TRP A 62 20.69 -17.57 35.99
N HIS A 63 20.67 -18.03 34.74
CA HIS A 63 20.86 -17.14 33.61
C HIS A 63 19.69 -16.17 33.62
N GLU A 64 20.00 -14.88 33.76
CA GLU A 64 19.00 -13.85 33.55
C GLU A 64 18.35 -14.09 32.19
N PRO A 65 17.00 -14.08 32.11
CA PRO A 65 16.31 -14.34 30.85
C PRO A 65 16.78 -13.31 29.82
N SER A 66 17.38 -13.80 28.74
CA SER A 66 17.79 -12.94 27.63
C SER A 66 16.55 -12.30 27.01
N SER A 67 16.52 -10.97 26.98
CA SER A 67 15.42 -10.19 26.43
C SER A 67 15.85 -9.53 25.13
N LEU A 68 14.96 -9.48 24.15
CA LEU A 68 15.21 -8.74 22.92
C LEU A 68 15.53 -7.26 23.17
N LEU A 69 15.10 -6.69 24.29
CA LEU A 69 15.37 -5.30 24.65
C LEU A 69 16.74 -5.10 25.31
N THR A 70 17.41 -6.15 25.79
CA THR A 70 18.73 -6.04 26.44
C THR A 70 19.89 -6.09 25.44
N ILE A 71 19.66 -6.57 24.21
CA ILE A 71 20.67 -6.51 23.13
C ILE A 71 20.79 -5.09 22.57
N CYS A 72 21.93 -4.78 21.93
CA CYS A 72 22.18 -3.46 21.37
C CYS A 72 21.20 -3.12 20.22
N ALA A 73 20.97 -1.83 20.00
CA ALA A 73 19.99 -1.34 19.02
C ALA A 73 20.29 -1.79 17.58
N GLU A 74 21.57 -1.90 17.22
CA GLU A 74 21.96 -2.36 15.88
C GLU A 74 21.49 -3.80 15.61
N LEU A 75 21.70 -4.70 16.58
CA LEU A 75 21.24 -6.09 16.46
C LEU A 75 19.71 -6.19 16.47
N ARG A 76 19.02 -5.37 17.27
CA ARG A 76 17.55 -5.28 17.22
C ARG A 76 17.06 -4.87 15.84
N ASN A 77 17.66 -3.83 15.25
CA ASN A 77 17.27 -3.35 13.92
C ASN A 77 17.45 -4.42 12.85
N ARG A 78 18.56 -5.18 12.87
CA ARG A 78 18.75 -6.30 11.93
C ARG A 78 17.66 -7.37 12.09
N ILE A 79 17.34 -7.75 13.32
CA ILE A 79 16.23 -8.69 13.60
C ILE A 79 14.90 -8.12 13.12
N TYR A 80 14.64 -6.83 13.33
CA TYR A 80 13.42 -6.19 12.87
C TYR A 80 13.33 -6.16 11.35
N GLU A 81 14.43 -5.86 10.65
CA GLU A 81 14.50 -5.84 9.19
C GLU A 81 14.18 -7.22 8.61
N ASP A 82 14.81 -8.27 9.15
CA ASP A 82 14.58 -9.66 8.74
C ASP A 82 13.12 -10.11 8.92
N VAL A 83 12.43 -9.59 9.94
CA VAL A 83 11.05 -9.97 10.27
C VAL A 83 10.00 -9.10 9.56
N LEU A 84 10.30 -7.81 9.35
CA LEU A 84 9.29 -6.83 8.90
C LEU A 84 9.37 -6.51 7.42
N LEU A 85 10.53 -6.66 6.79
CA LEU A 85 10.71 -6.28 5.39
C LEU A 85 10.37 -7.46 4.49
N ALA A 86 9.31 -7.29 3.70
CA ALA A 86 8.93 -8.22 2.69
C ALA A 86 9.73 -7.95 1.40
N ASN A 87 10.27 -9.02 0.80
CA ASN A 87 10.89 -8.95 -0.53
C ASN A 87 9.87 -8.69 -1.65
N ARG A 88 8.57 -8.89 -1.37
CA ARG A 88 7.46 -8.72 -2.31
C ARG A 88 6.61 -7.53 -1.89
N ASN A 89 5.88 -6.97 -2.86
CA ASN A 89 4.92 -5.92 -2.55
C ASN A 89 3.79 -6.49 -1.68
N ILE A 90 3.41 -5.73 -0.65
CA ILE A 90 2.33 -6.08 0.27
C ILE A 90 1.02 -5.47 -0.25
N GLU A 91 0.00 -6.31 -0.42
CA GLU A 91 -1.32 -5.84 -0.85
C GLU A 91 -2.09 -5.19 0.31
N ILE A 92 -2.51 -3.94 0.12
CA ILE A 92 -3.40 -3.27 1.07
C ILE A 92 -4.82 -3.75 0.82
N THR A 93 -5.32 -4.54 1.75
CA THR A 93 -6.71 -5.03 1.77
C THR A 93 -7.38 -4.64 3.09
N LYS A 94 -8.71 -4.78 3.18
CA LYS A 94 -9.45 -4.62 4.45
C LYS A 94 -8.99 -5.61 5.53
N ALA A 95 -8.45 -6.75 5.11
CA ALA A 95 -7.94 -7.80 5.97
C ALA A 95 -6.47 -7.59 6.36
N LEU A 96 -5.76 -6.64 5.74
CA LEU A 96 -4.38 -6.36 6.09
C LEU A 96 -4.30 -5.96 7.57
N ARG A 97 -3.39 -6.62 8.28
CA ARG A 97 -3.07 -6.34 9.68
C ARG A 97 -1.60 -5.99 9.75
N GLU A 98 -1.26 -5.13 10.71
CA GLU A 98 0.14 -4.90 11.06
C GLU A 98 0.77 -6.23 11.53
N PRO A 99 2.06 -6.46 11.24
CA PRO A 99 2.75 -7.64 11.74
C PRO A 99 2.66 -7.73 13.27
N ALA A 100 2.58 -8.95 13.81
CA ALA A 100 2.46 -9.18 15.24
C ALA A 100 3.59 -8.53 16.05
N LEU A 101 4.78 -8.34 15.47
CA LEU A 101 5.88 -7.63 16.12
C LEU A 101 5.49 -6.20 16.52
N LEU A 102 4.72 -5.49 15.68
CA LEU A 102 4.20 -4.14 15.98
C LEU A 102 3.13 -4.16 17.09
N SER A 103 2.56 -5.31 17.45
CA SER A 103 1.57 -5.43 18.53
C SER A 103 2.15 -5.87 19.88
N THR A 104 3.44 -6.20 19.96
CA THR A 104 4.08 -6.73 21.17
C THR A 104 4.15 -5.73 22.34
N CYS A 105 5.00 -4.69 22.23
CA CYS A 105 5.17 -3.67 23.26
C CYS A 105 5.38 -2.27 22.66
N ARG A 106 5.20 -1.22 23.48
CA ARG A 106 5.29 0.18 23.01
C ARG A 106 6.67 0.51 22.43
N LYS A 107 7.73 0.05 23.09
CA LYS A 107 9.12 0.31 22.68
C LYS A 107 9.43 -0.28 21.30
N ILE A 108 9.11 -1.56 21.09
CA ILE A 108 9.30 -2.22 19.78
C ILE A 108 8.47 -1.51 18.71
N ARG A 109 7.18 -1.24 18.98
CA ARG A 109 6.30 -0.53 18.04
C ARG A 109 6.88 0.81 17.60
N GLU A 110 7.45 1.60 18.52
CA GLU A 110 8.06 2.89 18.20
C GLU A 110 9.31 2.74 17.32
N GLU A 111 10.14 1.73 17.58
CA GLU A 111 11.34 1.45 16.78
C GLU A 111 10.99 0.92 15.38
N THR A 112 9.95 0.09 15.27
CA THR A 112 9.69 -0.70 14.06
C THR A 112 8.63 -0.15 13.13
N ARG A 113 7.71 0.69 13.61
CA ARG A 113 6.57 1.13 12.81
C ARG A 113 7.00 1.86 11.54
N ASP A 114 7.92 2.80 11.66
CA ASP A 114 8.41 3.57 10.51
C ASP A 114 9.19 2.68 9.53
N MET A 115 9.94 1.70 10.03
CA MET A 115 10.62 0.70 9.20
C MET A 115 9.59 -0.05 8.34
N TRP A 116 8.52 -0.57 8.95
CA TRP A 116 7.49 -1.30 8.21
C TRP A 116 6.78 -0.42 7.17
N TYR A 117 6.33 0.78 7.55
CA TYR A 117 5.56 1.66 6.66
C TYR A 117 6.39 2.40 5.62
N ARG A 118 7.70 2.62 5.82
CA ARG A 118 8.52 3.40 4.88
C ARG A 118 9.39 2.53 3.98
N GLN A 119 9.80 1.36 4.44
CA GLN A 119 10.76 0.52 3.71
C GLN A 119 10.10 -0.62 2.92
N ASN A 120 8.94 -1.13 3.35
CA ASN A 120 8.18 -2.06 2.53
C ASN A 120 7.62 -1.38 1.30
N LYS A 121 7.32 -2.16 0.27
CA LYS A 121 6.56 -1.69 -0.89
C LYS A 121 5.13 -2.16 -0.73
N PHE A 122 4.18 -1.25 -0.84
CA PHE A 122 2.76 -1.57 -0.78
C PHE A 122 2.13 -1.39 -2.15
N HIS A 123 1.08 -2.15 -2.41
CA HIS A 123 0.23 -1.91 -3.56
C HIS A 123 -1.24 -2.03 -3.17
N THR A 124 -2.08 -1.27 -3.84
CA THR A 124 -3.53 -1.32 -3.66
C THR A 124 -4.21 -0.99 -4.97
N ARG A 125 -5.41 -1.51 -5.16
CA ARG A 125 -6.22 -1.17 -6.33
C ARG A 125 -7.32 -0.23 -5.90
N ILE A 126 -7.48 0.87 -6.63
CA ILE A 126 -8.59 1.79 -6.45
C ILE A 126 -9.64 1.39 -7.47
N GLN A 127 -10.73 0.82 -7.00
CA GLN A 127 -11.82 0.35 -7.85
C GLN A 127 -12.87 1.45 -7.97
N ASP A 128 -13.31 1.75 -9.20
CA ASP A 128 -14.41 2.69 -9.50
C ASP A 128 -14.19 4.06 -8.84
N CYS A 129 -12.93 4.51 -8.82
CA CYS A 129 -12.48 5.73 -8.14
C CYS A 129 -12.74 5.80 -6.62
N ASP A 130 -13.11 4.70 -5.95
CA ASP A 130 -13.33 4.66 -4.50
C ASP A 130 -12.01 4.69 -3.72
N PHE A 131 -11.66 5.87 -3.23
CA PHE A 131 -10.42 6.12 -2.50
C PHE A 131 -10.48 5.78 -1.00
N ARG A 132 -11.66 5.45 -0.42
CA ARG A 132 -11.87 5.37 1.05
C ARG A 132 -10.98 4.34 1.76
N MET A 133 -10.58 3.27 1.07
CA MET A 133 -9.65 2.29 1.64
C MET A 133 -8.23 2.87 1.73
N VAL A 134 -7.80 3.52 0.66
CA VAL A 134 -6.48 4.13 0.54
C VAL A 134 -6.34 5.33 1.47
N GLU A 135 -7.39 6.12 1.60
CA GLU A 135 -7.53 7.18 2.59
C GLU A 135 -7.23 6.69 4.01
N ARG A 136 -7.98 5.66 4.47
CA ARG A 136 -7.80 5.09 5.81
C ARG A 136 -6.39 4.57 6.02
N TRP A 137 -5.82 3.95 4.99
CA TRP A 137 -4.43 3.53 5.02
C TRP A 137 -3.47 4.71 5.23
N PHE A 138 -3.58 5.79 4.44
CA PHE A 138 -2.72 6.97 4.59
C PHE A 138 -2.89 7.65 5.95
N VAL A 139 -4.11 7.71 6.50
CA VAL A 139 -4.35 8.24 7.84
C VAL A 139 -3.62 7.43 8.90
N HIS A 140 -3.63 6.10 8.75
CA HIS A 140 -3.00 5.19 9.72
C HIS A 140 -1.48 5.10 9.55
N ALA A 141 -0.97 5.00 8.32
CA ALA A 141 0.45 4.86 8.01
C ALA A 141 1.26 6.12 8.36
N TYR A 142 0.73 7.31 8.08
CA TYR A 142 1.47 8.57 8.15
C TYR A 142 0.91 9.52 9.21
N ARG A 143 0.59 9.00 10.39
CA ARG A 143 -0.06 9.75 11.48
C ARG A 143 0.77 10.94 11.97
N LYS A 144 2.10 10.83 11.97
CA LYS A 144 3.03 11.85 12.50
C LYS A 144 3.77 12.63 11.41
N GLU A 145 4.17 11.94 10.34
CA GLU A 145 4.98 12.53 9.27
C GLU A 145 4.64 11.89 7.93
N GLN A 146 4.51 12.73 6.91
CA GLN A 146 4.39 12.33 5.52
C GLN A 146 5.76 11.91 4.97
N PRO A 147 5.80 10.95 4.03
CA PRO A 147 7.04 10.69 3.30
C PRO A 147 7.38 11.91 2.45
N ALA A 148 8.67 12.17 2.26
CA ALA A 148 9.11 13.25 1.38
C ALA A 148 8.48 13.10 -0.03
N PRO A 149 8.14 14.20 -0.72
CA PRO A 149 7.55 14.15 -2.05
C PRO A 149 8.34 13.25 -3.01
N GLY A 150 7.64 12.34 -3.70
CA GLY A 150 8.26 11.41 -4.65
C GLY A 150 8.85 10.14 -4.05
N LYS A 151 8.71 9.91 -2.73
CA LYS A 151 9.11 8.67 -2.05
C LYS A 151 7.92 7.84 -1.55
N SER A 152 6.79 7.89 -2.25
CA SER A 152 5.68 6.99 -1.93
C SER A 152 6.12 5.56 -2.24
N ASN A 153 6.06 4.71 -1.23
CA ASN A 153 6.25 3.27 -1.35
C ASN A 153 4.95 2.54 -1.63
N VAL A 154 3.84 3.26 -1.82
CA VAL A 154 2.52 2.71 -2.15
C VAL A 154 2.23 2.95 -3.64
N ARG A 155 1.94 1.87 -4.37
CA ARG A 155 1.45 1.92 -5.76
C ARG A 155 -0.08 1.76 -5.79
N THR A 156 -0.78 2.66 -6.46
CA THR A 156 -2.25 2.75 -6.43
C THR A 156 -2.88 2.78 -7.83
N PRO A 157 -2.79 1.71 -8.64
CA PRO A 157 -3.52 1.67 -9.91
C PRO A 157 -5.02 1.89 -9.69
N CYS A 158 -5.61 2.81 -10.46
CA CYS A 158 -7.05 2.91 -10.61
C CYS A 158 -7.52 1.89 -11.65
N ILE A 159 -8.51 1.08 -11.29
CA ILE A 159 -9.16 0.07 -12.11
C ILE A 159 -10.68 0.23 -12.04
N GLY A 160 -11.40 -0.44 -12.93
CA GLY A 160 -12.86 -0.41 -12.97
C GLY A 160 -13.40 0.73 -13.82
N GLU A 161 -14.61 1.16 -13.50
CA GLU A 161 -15.43 2.08 -14.29
C GLU A 161 -15.27 3.55 -13.86
N ALA A 162 -15.68 4.44 -14.75
CA ALA A 162 -15.71 5.87 -14.49
C ALA A 162 -16.83 6.20 -13.50
N HIS A 163 -16.50 6.78 -12.36
CA HIS A 163 -17.49 7.12 -11.33
C HIS A 163 -17.27 8.54 -10.81
N TRP A 164 -17.96 9.51 -11.42
CA TRP A 164 -17.77 10.94 -11.16
C TRP A 164 -17.90 11.30 -9.68
N LYS A 165 -18.93 10.77 -9.02
CA LYS A 165 -19.18 11.04 -7.60
C LYS A 165 -18.05 10.56 -6.67
N ASN A 166 -17.47 9.38 -6.93
CA ASN A 166 -16.35 8.86 -6.14
C ASN A 166 -15.10 9.71 -6.37
N LEU A 167 -14.86 10.14 -7.61
CA LEU A 167 -13.80 11.10 -7.92
C LEU A 167 -14.01 12.45 -7.20
N MET A 168 -15.24 12.95 -7.13
CA MET A 168 -15.55 14.19 -6.40
C MET A 168 -15.34 14.04 -4.89
N SER A 169 -15.73 12.91 -4.31
CA SER A 169 -15.45 12.59 -2.90
C SER A 169 -13.95 12.56 -2.62
N TRP A 170 -13.16 11.94 -3.51
CA TRP A 170 -11.71 11.95 -3.44
C TRP A 170 -11.14 13.37 -3.54
N CYS A 171 -11.55 14.15 -4.54
CA CYS A 171 -11.09 15.53 -4.71
C CYS A 171 -11.41 16.39 -3.47
N ASN A 172 -12.58 16.19 -2.86
CA ASN A 172 -12.98 16.86 -1.63
C ASN A 172 -12.03 16.50 -0.47
N TYR A 173 -11.77 15.20 -0.28
CA TYR A 173 -10.79 14.75 0.71
C TYR A 173 -9.42 15.42 0.49
N MET A 174 -8.91 15.43 -0.75
CA MET A 174 -7.62 16.04 -1.07
C MET A 174 -7.59 17.56 -0.86
N PHE A 175 -8.71 18.25 -1.05
CA PHE A 175 -8.80 19.69 -0.83
C PHE A 175 -8.62 20.05 0.65
N HIS A 176 -9.14 19.21 1.55
CA HIS A 176 -9.07 19.43 3.00
C HIS A 176 -7.90 18.74 3.69
N ALA A 177 -7.40 17.65 3.12
CA ALA A 177 -6.23 16.96 3.62
C ALA A 177 -5.00 17.79 3.26
N ASP A 178 -4.45 18.52 4.23
CA ASP A 178 -3.15 19.20 4.16
C ASP A 178 -2.01 18.15 4.11
N ARG A 179 -2.00 17.33 3.05
CA ARG A 179 -1.25 16.07 2.97
C ARG A 179 -0.64 15.88 1.61
N ASP A 180 0.67 15.64 1.54
CA ASP A 180 1.43 15.54 0.29
C ASP A 180 0.90 14.54 -0.76
N ARG A 181 1.34 14.78 -2.01
CA ARG A 181 0.87 14.18 -3.27
C ARG A 181 0.67 12.65 -3.21
N PRO A 182 -0.55 12.12 -3.44
CA PRO A 182 -0.76 10.68 -3.58
C PRO A 182 -0.16 10.07 -4.87
N PHE A 183 0.16 10.87 -5.89
CA PHE A 183 0.53 10.37 -7.24
C PHE A 183 1.85 10.92 -7.81
N ALA A 184 2.87 11.09 -6.98
CA ALA A 184 4.16 11.54 -7.48
C ALA A 184 4.84 10.44 -8.33
N GLY A 185 4.95 10.65 -9.64
CA GLY A 185 5.88 9.90 -10.51
C GLY A 185 5.27 8.82 -11.41
N GLU A 186 3.97 8.55 -11.35
CA GLU A 186 3.35 7.60 -12.27
C GLU A 186 3.18 8.21 -13.67
N THR A 187 3.62 7.47 -14.69
CA THR A 187 3.37 7.81 -16.09
C THR A 187 1.87 7.65 -16.36
N MET A 188 1.25 8.69 -16.89
CA MET A 188 -0.16 8.67 -17.25
C MET A 188 -0.31 8.13 -18.65
N ASP A 189 -0.94 6.97 -18.77
CA ASP A 189 -1.39 6.47 -20.06
C ASP A 189 -2.56 7.35 -20.53
N PRO A 190 -2.44 8.05 -21.68
CA PRO A 190 -3.51 8.88 -22.20
C PRO A 190 -4.80 8.09 -22.42
N GLY A 191 -5.95 8.72 -22.18
CA GLY A 191 -7.26 8.09 -22.41
C GLY A 191 -7.69 7.08 -21.33
N THR A 192 -6.98 6.98 -20.21
CA THR A 192 -7.37 6.09 -19.10
C THR A 192 -8.17 6.84 -18.02
N VAL A 193 -8.98 6.10 -17.25
CA VAL A 193 -9.65 6.59 -16.02
C VAL A 193 -8.62 7.23 -15.09
N PHE A 194 -7.44 6.61 -14.96
CA PHE A 194 -6.34 7.12 -14.14
C PHE A 194 -5.86 8.52 -14.57
N CYS A 195 -5.80 8.79 -15.88
CA CYS A 195 -5.41 10.11 -16.38
C CYS A 195 -6.38 11.21 -15.91
N ILE A 196 -7.70 10.94 -15.92
CA ILE A 196 -8.72 11.87 -15.41
C ILE A 196 -8.57 12.07 -13.91
N VAL A 197 -8.52 10.99 -13.14
CA VAL A 197 -8.35 11.02 -11.68
C VAL A 197 -7.15 11.88 -11.31
N ALA A 198 -6.00 11.60 -11.91
CA ALA A 198 -4.78 12.27 -11.54
C ALA A 198 -4.69 13.72 -12.06
N THR A 199 -5.39 14.05 -13.15
CA THR A 199 -5.56 15.44 -13.60
C THR A 199 -6.43 16.23 -12.63
N ALA A 200 -7.56 15.66 -12.20
CA ALA A 200 -8.43 16.26 -11.19
C ALA A 200 -7.70 16.48 -9.86
N SER A 201 -6.99 15.45 -9.36
CA SER A 201 -6.17 15.56 -8.15
C SER A 201 -5.11 16.65 -8.25
N ARG A 202 -4.45 16.79 -9.41
CA ARG A 202 -3.47 17.88 -9.64
C ARG A 202 -4.13 19.24 -9.67
N MET A 203 -5.32 19.35 -10.24
CA MET A 203 -6.09 20.58 -10.30
C MET A 203 -6.44 21.04 -8.88
N VAL A 204 -7.04 20.16 -8.06
CA VAL A 204 -7.35 20.45 -6.64
C VAL A 204 -6.11 20.93 -5.90
N TRP A 205 -5.01 20.20 -6.04
CA TRP A 205 -3.76 20.47 -5.34
C TRP A 205 -3.10 21.80 -5.75
N LYS A 206 -2.97 22.04 -7.06
CA LYS A 206 -2.20 23.17 -7.60
C LYS A 206 -3.05 24.40 -7.85
N GLY A 207 -4.37 24.25 -7.93
CA GLY A 207 -5.29 25.32 -8.29
C GLY A 207 -5.38 26.46 -7.29
N LYS A 208 -4.85 26.28 -6.07
CA LYS A 208 -4.89 27.28 -4.98
C LYS A 208 -6.28 27.89 -4.81
N PHE A 209 -7.31 27.06 -4.87
CA PHE A 209 -8.69 27.51 -4.71
C PHE A 209 -8.92 28.02 -3.29
N LYS A 210 -9.69 29.10 -3.18
CA LYS A 210 -10.01 29.72 -1.88
C LYS A 210 -10.92 28.84 -1.03
N ASP A 211 -11.85 28.14 -1.66
CA ASP A 211 -12.87 27.31 -1.03
C ASP A 211 -13.25 26.13 -1.92
N TRP A 212 -13.87 25.12 -1.31
CA TRP A 212 -14.28 23.91 -1.99
C TRP A 212 -15.34 24.16 -3.07
N LYS A 213 -16.23 25.16 -2.89
CA LYS A 213 -17.29 25.45 -3.86
C LYS A 213 -16.68 25.89 -5.19
N THR A 214 -15.71 26.82 -5.15
CA THR A 214 -14.97 27.27 -6.34
C THR A 214 -14.17 26.13 -6.98
N CYS A 215 -13.53 25.27 -6.17
CA CYS A 215 -12.81 24.10 -6.66
C CYS A 215 -13.75 23.12 -7.38
N LYS A 216 -14.90 22.83 -6.78
CA LYS A 216 -15.94 21.95 -7.32
C LYS A 216 -16.48 22.48 -8.66
N GLU A 217 -16.84 23.75 -8.73
CA GLU A 217 -17.31 24.38 -9.97
C GLU A 217 -16.26 24.27 -11.09
N ALA A 218 -14.98 24.46 -10.75
CA ALA A 218 -13.90 24.32 -11.71
C ALA A 218 -13.69 22.86 -12.17
N LEU A 219 -13.79 21.88 -11.27
CA LEU A 219 -13.76 20.45 -11.62
C LEU A 219 -14.93 20.08 -12.56
N GLU A 220 -16.14 20.55 -12.25
CA GLU A 220 -17.32 20.31 -13.07
C GLU A 220 -17.23 21.01 -14.44
N ALA A 221 -16.70 22.23 -14.51
CA ALA A 221 -16.60 22.97 -15.76
C ALA A 221 -15.45 22.49 -16.68
N VAL A 222 -14.35 22.01 -16.11
CA VAL A 222 -13.12 21.68 -16.87
C VAL A 222 -12.90 20.18 -16.97
N ILE A 223 -12.91 19.47 -15.84
CA ILE A 223 -12.55 18.05 -15.81
C ILE A 223 -13.70 17.19 -16.31
N ARG A 224 -14.95 17.45 -15.91
CA ARG A 224 -16.08 16.59 -16.29
C ARG A 224 -16.29 16.49 -17.81
N PRO A 225 -16.29 17.59 -18.59
CA PRO A 225 -16.42 17.51 -20.04
C PRO A 225 -15.23 16.82 -20.69
N LEU A 226 -14.00 17.11 -20.22
CA LEU A 226 -12.78 16.43 -20.69
C LEU A 226 -12.82 14.92 -20.40
N ALA A 227 -13.36 14.52 -19.26
CA ALA A 227 -13.56 13.13 -18.93
C ALA A 227 -14.59 12.48 -19.85
N GLY A 228 -15.69 13.19 -20.15
CA GLY A 228 -16.72 12.77 -21.09
C GLY A 228 -16.21 12.51 -22.52
N THR A 229 -15.17 13.22 -22.99
CA THR A 229 -14.56 12.95 -24.31
C THR A 229 -13.73 11.66 -24.34
N ILE A 230 -13.30 11.18 -23.17
CA ILE A 230 -12.55 9.93 -23.01
C ILE A 230 -13.49 8.75 -22.74
N ASN A 231 -14.47 8.93 -21.85
CA ASN A 231 -15.50 7.95 -21.53
C ASN A 231 -16.81 8.69 -21.15
N SER A 232 -17.89 8.41 -21.88
CA SER A 232 -19.20 9.04 -21.63
C SER A 232 -19.81 8.71 -20.26
N GLU A 233 -19.39 7.63 -19.61
CA GLU A 233 -19.85 7.26 -18.25
C GLU A 233 -19.52 8.33 -17.20
N TRP A 234 -18.49 9.16 -17.42
CA TRP A 234 -18.19 10.31 -16.56
C TRP A 234 -19.31 11.37 -16.53
N LEU A 235 -20.20 11.35 -17.53
CA LEU A 235 -21.33 12.27 -17.61
C LEU A 235 -22.57 11.75 -16.89
N ILE A 236 -22.62 10.46 -16.53
CA ILE A 236 -23.75 9.85 -15.83
C ILE A 236 -23.70 10.22 -14.35
N ASP A 237 -24.80 10.79 -13.84
CA ASP A 237 -25.02 10.96 -12.41
C ASP A 237 -25.69 9.68 -11.89
N TYR A 238 -24.95 8.90 -11.09
CA TYR A 238 -25.53 7.76 -10.38
C TYR A 238 -26.37 8.30 -9.21
N GLU A 239 -27.68 8.09 -9.28
CA GLU A 239 -28.59 8.33 -8.16
C GLU A 239 -28.23 7.37 -7.01
N GLU A 240 -28.26 7.84 -5.77
CA GLU A 240 -28.07 6.97 -4.60
C GLU A 240 -29.28 6.05 -4.47
N GLU A 241 -29.10 4.75 -4.70
CA GLU A 241 -29.99 3.72 -4.15
C GLU A 241 -29.86 3.61 -2.63
#